data_AF-A0A6P0DTT6-F1
#
_entry.id   AF-A0A6P0DTT6-F1
#
_cell.length_a   1.000
_cell.length_b   1.000
_cell.length_c   1.000
_cell.angle_alpha   90.00
_cell.angle_beta   90.00
_cell.angle_gamma   90.00
#
_symmetry.space_group_name_H-M   'P 1'
#
loop_
_entity.id
_entity.type
_entity.pdbx_description
1 polymer ?
#
loop_
_entity_poly.entity_id
_entity_poly.type
_entity_poly.pdbx_seq_one_letter_code
_entity_poly.pdbx_strand_id
1 'polypeptide(L)'
;LTSDNLTAAAVIPITVASLLGQLDVAASARAAIGLVLVNLFGGVLASVAYAALSLRPNLFSIFLIVLIVVLLIGGRAAARSKDAPIFAGALTTFLILFGLGVSPLPGSAAESFATRIVYVAAALIYALLFAVILWPRTGETKRISA
;
A
#
# COMPACT_ATOMS: atom_id res chain seq x y z
N LEU A 1 -3.40 -50.29 -2.11
CA LEU A 1 -2.62 -49.24 -1.43
C LEU A 1 -2.21 -48.08 -2.35
N THR A 2 -2.00 -48.28 -3.66
CA THR A 2 -1.61 -47.21 -4.61
C THR A 2 -2.74 -46.25 -5.02
N SER A 3 -4.00 -46.69 -4.98
CA SER A 3 -5.17 -45.91 -5.43
C SER A 3 -5.50 -44.72 -4.52
N ASP A 4 -5.45 -44.90 -3.20
CA ASP A 4 -5.88 -43.87 -2.23
C ASP A 4 -4.89 -42.70 -2.15
N ASN A 5 -3.61 -42.97 -2.45
CA ASN A 5 -2.57 -41.96 -2.52
C ASN A 5 -2.71 -41.06 -3.75
N LEU A 6 -3.27 -41.56 -4.86
CA LEU A 6 -3.50 -40.78 -6.07
C LEU A 6 -4.71 -39.85 -5.91
N THR A 7 -5.78 -40.30 -5.26
CA THR A 7 -6.93 -39.46 -4.91
C THR A 7 -6.55 -38.39 -3.88
N ALA A 8 -5.78 -38.75 -2.85
CA ALA A 8 -5.24 -37.77 -1.88
C ALA A 8 -4.27 -36.77 -2.54
N ALA A 9 -3.41 -37.25 -3.45
CA ALA A 9 -2.48 -36.41 -4.19
C ALA A 9 -3.18 -35.48 -5.19
N ALA A 10 -4.37 -35.84 -5.69
CA ALA A 10 -5.18 -34.98 -6.56
C ALA A 10 -5.83 -33.81 -5.80
N VAL A 11 -6.06 -33.94 -4.49
CA VAL A 11 -6.63 -32.87 -3.67
C VAL A 11 -5.70 -31.67 -3.61
N ILE A 12 -4.38 -31.87 -3.58
CA ILE A 12 -3.40 -30.78 -3.54
C ILE A 12 -3.52 -29.86 -4.77
N PRO A 13 -3.40 -30.34 -6.03
CA PRO A 13 -3.56 -29.51 -7.21
C PRO A 13 -4.99 -28.99 -7.39
N ILE A 14 -6.03 -29.72 -6.96
CA ILE A 14 -7.41 -29.19 -6.96
C ILE A 14 -7.55 -28.04 -5.96
N THR A 15 -6.96 -28.14 -4.77
CA THR A 15 -6.98 -27.09 -3.75
C THR A 15 -6.16 -25.89 -4.21
N VAL A 16 -4.98 -26.11 -4.80
CA VAL A 16 -4.14 -25.05 -5.37
C VAL A 16 -4.85 -24.38 -6.54
N ALA A 17 -5.46 -25.13 -7.46
CA ALA A 17 -6.24 -24.58 -8.58
C ALA A 17 -7.52 -23.88 -8.10
N SER A 18 -8.16 -24.37 -7.04
CA SER A 18 -9.34 -23.71 -6.44
C SER A 18 -8.94 -22.43 -5.70
N LEU A 19 -7.81 -22.42 -4.98
CA LEU A 19 -7.24 -21.22 -4.35
C LEU A 19 -6.78 -20.20 -5.41
N LEU A 20 -6.16 -20.66 -6.50
CA LEU A 20 -5.76 -19.81 -7.63
C LEU A 20 -6.96 -19.31 -8.45
N GLY A 21 -8.04 -20.11 -8.53
CA GLY A 21 -9.31 -19.71 -9.13
C GLY A 21 -10.14 -18.77 -8.23
N GLN A 22 -9.95 -18.85 -6.92
CA GLN A 22 -10.51 -17.93 -5.91
C GLN A 22 -9.64 -16.68 -5.72
N LEU A 23 -8.36 -16.73 -6.09
CA LEU A 23 -7.50 -15.57 -6.26
C LEU A 23 -8.00 -14.81 -7.49
N ASP A 24 -9.02 -13.98 -7.26
CA ASP A 24 -9.46 -13.00 -8.23
C ASP A 24 -8.28 -12.07 -8.53
N VAL A 25 -7.57 -12.34 -9.63
CA VAL A 25 -6.41 -11.57 -10.09
C VAL A 25 -6.81 -10.11 -10.29
N ALA A 26 -8.08 -9.81 -10.62
CA ALA A 26 -8.58 -8.45 -10.70
C ALA A 26 -8.78 -7.82 -9.30
N ALA A 27 -9.21 -8.58 -8.29
CA ALA A 27 -9.20 -8.12 -6.90
C ALA A 27 -7.78 -7.91 -6.37
N SER A 28 -6.84 -8.79 -6.72
CA SER A 28 -5.42 -8.66 -6.39
C SER A 28 -4.78 -7.43 -7.04
N ALA A 29 -5.06 -7.18 -8.32
CA ALA A 29 -4.59 -5.99 -9.04
C ALA A 29 -5.20 -4.71 -8.46
N ARG A 30 -6.50 -4.70 -8.15
CA ARG A 30 -7.16 -3.56 -7.49
C ARG A 30 -6.62 -3.32 -6.08
N ALA A 31 -6.31 -4.37 -5.34
CA ALA A 31 -5.68 -4.27 -4.02
C ALA A 31 -4.25 -3.72 -4.13
N ALA A 32 -3.47 -4.16 -5.13
CA ALA A 32 -2.13 -3.64 -5.39
C ALA A 32 -2.16 -2.14 -5.76
N ILE A 33 -3.08 -1.73 -6.63
CA ILE A 33 -3.28 -0.31 -6.97
C ILE A 33 -3.70 0.48 -5.71
N GLY A 34 -4.64 -0.05 -4.93
CA GLY A 34 -5.07 0.57 -3.67
C GLY A 34 -3.90 0.75 -2.68
N LEU A 35 -3.03 -0.25 -2.57
CA LEU A 35 -1.84 -0.20 -1.72
C LEU A 35 -0.84 0.86 -2.19
N VAL A 36 -0.60 0.96 -3.50
CA VAL A 36 0.26 2.00 -4.09
C VAL A 36 -0.32 3.39 -3.80
N LEU A 37 -1.62 3.59 -4.01
CA LEU A 37 -2.29 4.87 -3.76
C LEU A 37 -2.23 5.28 -2.29
N VAL A 38 -2.48 4.33 -1.37
CA VAL A 38 -2.37 4.53 0.07
C VAL A 38 -0.97 5.01 0.46
N ASN A 39 0.07 4.31 -0.02
CA ASN A 39 1.45 4.61 0.34
C ASN A 39 1.93 5.94 -0.25
N LEU A 40 1.59 6.20 -1.52
CA LEU A 40 1.93 7.45 -2.17
C LEU A 40 1.26 8.64 -1.47
N PHE A 41 -0.05 8.54 -1.21
CA PHE A 41 -0.80 9.64 -0.59
C PHE A 41 -0.33 9.90 0.85
N GLY A 42 -0.20 8.86 1.67
CA GLY A 42 0.32 9.00 3.04
C GLY A 42 1.76 9.50 3.09
N GLY A 43 2.62 9.07 2.17
CA GLY A 43 4.01 9.49 2.09
C GLY A 43 4.20 10.94 1.65
N VAL A 44 3.45 11.39 0.64
CA VAL A 44 3.45 12.79 0.22
C VAL A 44 2.98 13.69 1.37
N LEU A 45 1.90 13.31 2.04
CA LEU A 45 1.38 14.07 3.17
C LEU A 45 2.39 14.14 4.33
N ALA A 46 3.05 13.04 4.66
CA ALA A 46 4.09 13.01 5.68
C ALA A 46 5.28 13.91 5.32
N SER A 47 5.65 13.97 4.04
CA SER A 47 6.74 14.83 3.55
C SER A 47 6.40 16.31 3.65
N VAL A 48 5.19 16.68 3.26
CA VAL A 48 4.69 18.06 3.41
C VAL A 48 4.63 18.45 4.89
N ALA A 49 4.12 17.56 5.75
CA ALA A 49 4.02 17.77 7.18
C ALA A 49 5.40 17.92 7.85
N TYR A 50 6.38 17.10 7.44
CA TYR A 50 7.75 17.19 7.94
C TYR A 50 8.43 18.50 7.50
N ALA A 51 8.25 18.89 6.23
CA ALA A 51 8.71 20.19 5.76
C ALA A 51 8.07 21.34 6.55
N ALA A 52 6.77 21.28 6.83
CA ALA A 52 6.08 22.27 7.66
C ALA A 52 6.65 22.33 9.09
N LEU A 53 6.94 21.18 9.70
CA LEU A 53 7.56 21.10 11.03
C LEU A 53 8.97 21.73 11.04
N SER A 54 9.74 21.57 9.95
CA SER A 54 11.09 22.12 9.86
C SER A 54 11.16 23.65 9.98
N LEU A 55 10.07 24.36 9.64
CA LEU A 55 9.99 25.82 9.82
C LEU A 55 9.93 26.24 11.31
N ARG A 56 9.28 25.44 12.16
CA ARG A 56 9.10 25.71 13.60
C ARG A 56 9.15 24.38 14.38
N PRO A 57 10.33 23.84 14.69
CA PRO A 57 10.46 22.57 15.38
C PRO A 57 10.12 22.72 16.87
N ASN A 58 8.93 22.29 17.28
CA ASN A 58 8.53 22.20 18.68
C ASN A 58 7.40 21.18 18.88
N LEU A 59 7.19 20.73 20.12
CA LEU A 59 6.16 19.72 20.46
C LEU A 59 4.74 20.18 20.10
N PHE A 60 4.44 21.47 20.27
CA PHE A 60 3.13 22.02 19.94
C PHE A 60 2.85 21.98 18.43
N SER A 61 3.86 22.22 17.60
CA SER A 61 3.79 22.10 16.14
C SER A 61 3.56 20.65 15.72
N ILE A 62 4.22 19.67 16.34
CA ILE A 62 3.96 18.24 16.10
C ILE A 62 2.50 17.90 16.44
N PHE A 63 2.03 18.32 17.61
CA PHE A 63 0.66 18.10 18.05
C PHE A 63 -0.35 18.69 17.05
N LEU A 64 -0.17 19.96 16.64
CA LEU A 64 -1.07 20.62 15.70
C LEU A 64 -1.08 19.94 14.33
N ILE A 65 0.09 19.55 13.80
CA ILE A 65 0.18 18.87 12.51
C ILE A 65 -0.58 17.55 12.54
N VAL A 66 -0.34 16.71 13.55
CA VAL A 66 -1.02 15.43 13.69
C VAL A 66 -2.53 15.65 13.89
N LEU A 67 -2.92 16.60 14.74
CA LEU A 67 -4.31 16.93 14.98
C LEU A 67 -5.03 17.33 13.68
N ILE A 68 -4.47 18.27 12.92
CA ILE A 68 -5.04 18.75 11.67
C ILE A 68 -5.17 17.59 10.67
N VAL A 69 -4.11 16.81 10.47
CA VAL A 69 -4.12 15.69 9.51
C VAL A 69 -5.16 14.64 9.90
N VAL A 70 -5.20 14.25 11.17
CA VAL A 70 -6.15 13.25 11.68
C VAL A 70 -7.58 13.78 11.61
N LEU A 71 -7.85 15.07 11.85
CA LEU A 71 -9.19 15.62 11.67
C LEU A 71 -9.61 15.66 10.20
N LEU A 72 -8.72 16.08 9.30
CA LEU A 72 -9.02 16.18 7.86
C LEU A 72 -9.31 14.82 7.23
N ILE A 73 -8.59 13.78 7.67
CA ILE A 73 -8.59 12.48 6.99
C ILE A 73 -9.26 11.38 7.82
N GLY A 74 -9.19 11.46 9.15
CA GLY A 74 -9.74 10.47 10.07
C GLY A 74 -11.26 10.31 9.95
N GLY A 75 -11.99 11.41 9.71
CA GLY A 75 -13.43 11.34 9.45
C GLY A 75 -13.77 10.57 8.17
N ARG A 76 -12.97 10.73 7.11
CA ARG A 76 -13.08 9.96 5.85
C ARG A 76 -12.68 8.50 6.07
N ALA A 77 -11.65 8.26 6.87
CA ALA A 77 -11.14 6.93 7.20
C ALA A 77 -12.13 6.11 8.05
N ALA A 78 -12.92 6.75 8.91
CA ALA A 78 -13.92 6.10 9.77
C ALA A 78 -15.31 5.96 9.11
N ALA A 79 -15.52 6.55 7.93
CA ALA A 79 -16.80 6.50 7.24
C ALA A 79 -17.08 5.12 6.62
N ARG A 80 -18.36 4.77 6.42
CA ARG A 80 -18.78 3.58 5.63
C ARG A 80 -18.75 3.83 4.11
N SER A 81 -17.79 4.61 3.64
CA SER A 81 -17.65 4.95 2.21
C SER A 81 -16.70 3.98 1.52
N LYS A 82 -16.84 3.81 0.18
CA LYS A 82 -15.98 2.93 -0.62
C LYS A 82 -14.49 3.32 -0.56
N ASP A 83 -14.21 4.59 -0.26
CA ASP A 83 -12.85 5.14 -0.24
C ASP A 83 -12.23 5.11 1.17
N ALA A 84 -13.01 4.78 2.20
CA ALA A 84 -12.55 4.76 3.58
C ALA A 84 -11.29 3.92 3.82
N PRO A 85 -11.12 2.72 3.21
CA PRO A 85 -9.88 1.95 3.34
C PRO A 85 -8.64 2.69 2.82
N ILE A 86 -8.80 3.51 1.77
CA ILE A 86 -7.70 4.30 1.19
C ILE A 86 -7.29 5.41 2.18
N PHE A 87 -8.27 6.12 2.76
CA PHE A 87 -7.98 7.16 3.76
C PHE A 87 -7.41 6.59 5.06
N ALA A 88 -7.90 5.43 5.52
CA ALA A 88 -7.36 4.75 6.69
C ALA A 88 -5.92 4.25 6.46
N GLY A 89 -5.68 3.65 5.29
CA GLY A 89 -4.34 3.25 4.89
C GLY A 89 -3.38 4.43 4.82
N ALA A 90 -3.79 5.52 4.14
CA ALA A 90 -2.93 6.68 3.99
C ALA A 90 -2.63 7.38 5.32
N LEU A 91 -3.63 7.44 6.23
CA LEU A 91 -3.43 7.94 7.58
C LEU A 91 -2.43 7.07 8.35
N THR A 92 -2.50 5.75 8.19
CA THR A 92 -1.55 4.81 8.81
C THR A 92 -0.14 5.04 8.28
N THR A 93 0.05 5.10 6.96
CA THR A 93 1.34 5.40 6.33
C THR A 93 1.88 6.77 6.78
N PHE A 94 1.01 7.79 6.85
CA PHE A 94 1.37 9.11 7.35
C PHE A 94 1.94 9.04 8.77
N LEU A 95 1.21 8.41 9.71
CA LEU A 95 1.62 8.32 11.11
C LEU A 95 2.95 7.59 11.27
N ILE A 96 3.16 6.52 10.50
CA ILE A 96 4.42 5.76 10.50
C ILE A 96 5.58 6.65 10.01
N LEU A 97 5.45 7.26 8.83
CA LEU A 97 6.53 8.01 8.20
C LEU A 97 6.84 9.31 8.94
N PHE A 98 5.80 10.06 9.32
CA PHE A 98 5.95 11.29 10.08
C PHE A 98 6.47 11.01 11.49
N GLY A 99 5.89 10.04 12.20
CA GLY A 99 6.33 9.63 13.53
C GLY A 99 7.80 9.22 13.57
N LEU A 100 8.25 8.48 12.55
CA LEU A 100 9.66 8.12 12.41
C LEU A 100 10.55 9.33 12.06
N GLY A 101 10.06 10.27 11.25
CA GLY A 101 10.80 11.48 10.89
C GLY A 101 11.01 12.43 12.08
N VAL A 102 10.07 12.49 13.01
CA VAL A 102 10.17 13.34 14.22
C VAL A 102 10.84 12.67 15.40
N SER A 103 11.02 11.35 15.35
CA SER A 103 11.59 10.58 16.46
C SER A 103 13.09 10.83 16.60
N PRO A 104 13.60 11.12 17.81
CA PRO A 104 15.02 11.35 18.07
C PRO A 104 15.80 10.02 18.16
N LEU A 105 15.70 9.16 17.14
CA LEU A 105 16.55 7.98 17.04
C LEU A 105 17.98 8.38 16.64
N PRO A 106 19.02 7.75 17.19
CA PRO A 106 20.41 8.01 16.81
C PRO A 106 20.66 7.63 15.34
N GLY A 107 21.31 8.54 14.61
CA GLY A 107 21.41 8.54 13.14
C GLY A 107 20.52 9.65 12.56
N SER A 108 21.12 10.67 11.94
CA SER A 108 20.48 11.97 11.71
C SER A 108 19.06 11.83 11.11
N ALA A 109 18.05 12.36 11.82
CA ALA A 109 16.64 12.23 11.44
C ALA A 109 16.37 12.71 10.00
N ALA A 110 17.18 13.65 9.51
CA ALA A 110 17.16 14.15 8.14
C ALA A 110 17.76 13.18 7.10
N GLU A 111 18.92 12.53 7.35
CA GLU A 111 19.44 11.49 6.45
C GLU A 111 18.49 10.28 6.43
N SER A 112 17.93 9.92 7.59
CA SER A 112 16.95 8.83 7.67
C SER A 112 15.71 9.16 6.84
N PHE A 113 15.24 10.41 6.85
CA PHE A 113 14.09 10.86 6.08
C PHE A 113 14.35 10.85 4.56
N ALA A 114 15.49 11.38 4.11
CA ALA A 114 15.89 11.36 2.70
C ALA A 114 16.05 9.91 2.19
N THR A 115 16.68 9.04 2.98
CA THR A 115 16.82 7.62 2.66
C THR A 115 15.45 6.93 2.59
N ARG A 116 14.49 7.31 3.44
CA ARG A 116 13.12 6.77 3.41
C ARG A 116 12.34 7.23 2.19
N ILE A 117 12.47 8.49 1.76
CA ILE A 117 11.89 8.94 0.49
C ILE A 117 12.46 8.13 -0.66
N VAL A 118 13.78 7.88 -0.67
CA VAL A 118 14.43 7.04 -1.67
C VAL A 118 13.90 5.60 -1.63
N TYR A 119 13.72 5.01 -0.44
CA TYR A 119 13.14 3.67 -0.31
C TYR A 119 11.67 3.61 -0.75
N VAL A 120 10.86 4.62 -0.43
CA VAL A 120 9.47 4.72 -0.89
C VAL A 120 9.43 4.89 -2.40
N ALA A 121 10.27 5.75 -2.97
CA ALA A 121 10.39 5.92 -4.42
C ALA A 121 10.84 4.63 -5.11
N ALA A 122 11.84 3.93 -4.57
CA ALA A 122 12.30 2.64 -5.07
C ALA A 122 11.21 1.56 -5.00
N ALA A 123 10.46 1.50 -3.89
CA ALA A 123 9.35 0.58 -3.73
C ALA A 123 8.20 0.88 -4.71
N LEU A 124 7.90 2.16 -4.96
CA LEU A 124 6.93 2.59 -5.96
C LEU A 124 7.38 2.21 -7.38
N ILE A 125 8.64 2.47 -7.73
CA ILE A 125 9.22 2.06 -9.02
C ILE A 125 9.13 0.54 -9.18
N TYR A 126 9.54 -0.23 -8.16
CA TYR A 126 9.45 -1.68 -8.17
C TYR A 126 8.00 -2.16 -8.38
N ALA A 127 7.06 -1.60 -7.62
CA ALA A 127 5.64 -1.95 -7.73
C ALA A 127 5.07 -1.61 -9.11
N LEU A 128 5.39 -0.45 -9.68
CA LEU A 128 4.96 -0.06 -11.01
C LEU A 128 5.57 -0.94 -12.10
N LEU A 129 6.86 -1.26 -12.01
CA LEU A 129 7.54 -2.16 -12.95
C LEU A 129 6.92 -3.55 -12.93
N PHE A 130 6.71 -4.12 -11.73
CA PHE A 130 6.06 -5.42 -11.61
C PHE A 130 4.61 -5.36 -12.08
N ALA A 131 3.87 -4.30 -11.77
CA ALA A 131 2.52 -4.13 -12.27
C ALA A 131 2.48 -4.11 -13.81
N VAL A 132 3.46 -3.48 -14.49
CA VAL A 132 3.56 -3.47 -15.95
C VAL A 132 3.98 -4.83 -16.52
N ILE A 133 4.94 -5.52 -15.89
CA ILE A 133 5.47 -6.80 -16.38
C ILE A 133 4.46 -7.94 -16.17
N LEU A 134 3.83 -7.99 -15.01
CA LEU A 134 2.87 -9.04 -14.64
C LEU A 134 1.43 -8.73 -15.05
N TRP A 135 1.15 -7.55 -15.65
CA TRP A 135 -0.20 -7.25 -16.12
C TRP A 135 -0.63 -8.29 -17.16
N PRO A 136 -1.70 -9.07 -16.92
CA PRO A 136 -2.20 -9.98 -17.92
C PRO A 136 -2.63 -9.17 -19.14
N ARG A 137 -1.92 -9.33 -20.26
CA ARG A 137 -2.39 -8.84 -21.55
C ARG A 137 -3.57 -9.73 -21.95
N THR A 138 -4.77 -9.36 -21.54
CA THR A 138 -6.00 -9.97 -22.06
C THR A 138 -6.18 -9.49 -23.50
N GLY A 139 -5.40 -10.07 -24.41
CA GLY A 139 -5.50 -9.89 -25.85
C GLY A 139 -6.44 -10.94 -26.44
N GLU A 140 -7.57 -10.48 -26.96
CA GLU A 140 -8.36 -11.01 -28.07
C GLU A 140 -8.40 -12.54 -28.28
N THR A 141 -9.52 -13.17 -27.91
CA THR A 141 -10.07 -14.28 -28.71
C THR A 141 -11.58 -14.33 -28.63
N LYS A 142 -12.24 -13.24 -29.06
CA LYS A 142 -13.66 -13.27 -29.41
C LYS A 142 -13.80 -12.89 -30.87
N ARG A 143 -13.75 -13.91 -31.74
CA ARG A 143 -14.51 -14.04 -33.00
C ARG A 143 -13.88 -15.13 -33.86
N ILE A 144 -14.33 -16.37 -33.72
CA ILE A 144 -14.65 -17.21 -34.89
C ILE A 144 -15.85 -18.10 -34.50
N SER A 145 -17.04 -17.62 -34.83
CA SER A 145 -18.24 -18.43 -35.00
C SER A 145 -18.93 -17.82 -36.22
N ALA A 146 -18.74 -18.50 -37.35
CA ALA A 146 -19.58 -18.49 -38.53
C ALA A 146 -19.33 -19.81 -39.25
#